data_AF-A0A661SA07-F1
#
_entry.id   AF-A0A661SA07-F1
#
_cell.length_a   1.000
_cell.length_b   1.000
_cell.length_c   1.000
_cell.angle_alpha   90.00
_cell.angle_beta   90.00
_cell.angle_gamma   90.00
#
_symmetry.space_group_name_H-M   'P 1'
#
loop_
_entity.id
_entity.type
_entity.pdbx_description
1 polymer ?
#
loop_
_entity_poly.entity_id
_entity_poly.type
_entity_poly.pdbx_seq_one_letter_code
_entity_poly.pdbx_strand_id
1 'polypeptide(L)'
;GGDIFLNTKKRIYMTDSALTTSVSDGQGNGGNITIDPEFVILNNTQITANAHGGTGGNISIISEHYIRSAGSVVNASSELGIDGSVYIASPDEDATSGITVLSDNFPDMRQKAIMRKLSA
;
A
#
# COMPACT_ATOMS: atom_id res chain seq x y z
N GLY A 1 17.51 -1.57 12.49
CA GLY A 1 17.51 -2.49 11.34
C GLY A 1 18.60 -2.10 10.38
N GLY A 2 18.66 -2.72 9.21
CA GLY A 2 19.50 -2.27 8.09
C GLY A 2 18.70 -1.47 7.06
N ASP A 3 19.38 -0.89 6.08
CA ASP A 3 18.75 -0.08 5.04
C ASP A 3 18.73 -0.84 3.70
N ILE A 4 17.62 -0.76 2.97
CA ILE A 4 17.47 -1.30 1.62
C ILE A 4 17.18 -0.17 0.64
N PHE A 5 17.96 -0.12 -0.44
CA PHE A 5 17.79 0.84 -1.52
C PHE A 5 17.52 0.10 -2.83
N LEU A 6 16.34 0.31 -3.41
CA LEU A 6 16.02 -0.13 -4.76
C LEU A 6 15.96 1.10 -5.67
N ASN A 7 17.11 1.46 -6.23
CA ASN A 7 17.24 2.56 -7.18
C ASN A 7 17.41 1.99 -8.58
N THR A 8 16.36 2.10 -9.40
CA THR A 8 16.41 1.73 -10.81
C THR A 8 15.77 2.86 -11.60
N LYS A 9 16.26 3.14 -12.81
CA LYS A 9 15.72 4.28 -13.57
C LYS A 9 14.28 4.06 -14.03
N LYS A 10 13.93 2.83 -14.43
CA LYS A 10 12.70 2.57 -15.19
C LYS A 10 11.61 1.89 -14.36
N ARG A 11 11.89 0.72 -13.80
CA ARG A 11 10.82 -0.12 -13.25
C ARG A 11 11.31 -1.05 -12.17
N ILE A 12 10.51 -1.11 -11.11
CA ILE A 12 10.48 -2.20 -10.15
C ILE A 12 9.13 -2.90 -10.30
N TYR A 13 9.18 -4.19 -10.62
CA TYR A 13 8.00 -5.06 -10.68
C TYR A 13 8.20 -6.23 -9.74
N MET A 14 7.34 -6.33 -8.74
CA MET A 14 7.37 -7.37 -7.72
C MET A 14 6.06 -8.17 -7.77
N THR A 15 6.17 -9.49 -7.78
CA THR A 15 5.03 -10.41 -7.81
C THR A 15 5.25 -11.51 -6.79
N ASP A 16 4.27 -11.77 -5.94
CA ASP A 16 4.32 -12.82 -4.90
C ASP A 16 5.61 -12.76 -4.06
N SER A 17 6.02 -11.54 -3.70
CA SER A 17 7.35 -11.24 -3.14
C SER A 17 7.28 -10.54 -1.80
N ALA A 18 8.37 -10.56 -1.05
CA ALA A 18 8.53 -9.81 0.19
C ALA A 18 9.84 -9.00 0.19
N LEU A 19 9.77 -7.74 0.60
CA LEU A 19 10.91 -6.86 0.85
C LEU A 19 10.86 -6.40 2.29
N THR A 20 11.80 -6.86 3.11
CA THR A 20 11.70 -6.71 4.56
C THR A 20 12.98 -6.18 5.18
N THR A 21 12.83 -5.18 6.04
CA THR A 21 13.78 -4.89 7.12
C THR A 21 13.07 -5.17 8.44
N SER A 22 13.77 -5.80 9.39
CA SER A 22 13.17 -6.12 10.68
C SER A 22 14.19 -6.16 11.80
N VAL A 23 13.77 -5.76 12.99
CA VAL A 23 14.46 -6.07 14.25
C VAL A 23 13.52 -6.91 15.10
N SER A 24 13.91 -8.17 15.33
CA SER A 24 13.06 -9.17 15.99
C SER A 24 13.25 -9.26 17.51
N ASP A 25 14.29 -8.65 18.08
CA ASP A 25 14.55 -8.67 19.51
C ASP A 25 15.23 -7.37 19.97
N GLY A 26 15.01 -7.01 21.23
CA GLY A 26 15.53 -5.81 21.87
C GLY A 26 14.84 -4.50 21.44
N GLN A 27 15.41 -3.38 21.89
CA GLN A 27 14.88 -2.03 21.67
C GLN A 27 15.38 -1.38 20.37
N GLY A 28 15.80 -2.17 19.39
CA GLY A 28 16.30 -1.67 18.12
C GLY A 28 15.16 -1.20 17.22
N ASN A 29 15.36 -0.07 16.52
CA ASN A 29 14.39 0.45 15.57
C ASN A 29 14.36 -0.40 14.28
N GLY A 30 13.25 -0.34 13.54
CA GLY A 30 13.11 -0.91 12.21
C GLY A 30 14.15 -0.35 11.23
N GLY A 31 14.32 -1.01 10.08
CA GLY A 31 15.21 -0.52 9.04
C GLY A 31 14.54 0.47 8.09
N ASN A 32 15.29 1.11 7.21
CA ASN A 32 14.69 1.96 6.17
C ASN A 32 14.62 1.23 4.83
N ILE A 33 13.57 1.51 4.06
CA ILE A 33 13.40 1.00 2.69
C ILE A 33 13.14 2.21 1.79
N THR A 34 13.99 2.40 0.79
CA THR A 34 13.84 3.46 -0.21
C THR A 34 13.70 2.84 -1.59
N ILE A 35 12.63 3.22 -2.29
CA ILE A 35 12.28 2.74 -3.63
C ILE A 35 12.09 3.97 -4.52
N ASP A 36 12.92 4.12 -5.55
CA ASP A 36 12.91 5.31 -6.42
C ASP A 36 13.07 4.98 -7.92
N PRO A 37 12.06 4.36 -8.56
CA PRO A 37 11.98 4.23 -10.02
C PRO A 37 10.83 5.04 -10.64
N GLU A 38 10.85 5.20 -11.97
CA GLU A 38 9.72 5.76 -12.73
C GLU A 38 8.43 4.94 -12.50
N PHE A 39 8.51 3.60 -12.53
CA PHE A 39 7.38 2.70 -12.28
C PHE A 39 7.60 1.76 -11.10
N VAL A 40 6.64 1.71 -10.17
CA VAL A 40 6.53 0.68 -9.13
C VAL A 40 5.25 -0.10 -9.33
N ILE A 41 5.37 -1.41 -9.51
CA ILE A 41 4.22 -2.31 -9.66
C ILE A 41 4.34 -3.44 -8.63
N LEU A 42 3.39 -3.50 -7.72
CA LEU A 42 3.33 -4.48 -6.63
C LEU A 42 2.13 -5.41 -6.82
N ASN A 43 2.37 -6.68 -7.15
CA ASN A 43 1.33 -7.69 -7.26
C ASN A 43 1.50 -8.72 -6.13
N ASN A 44 0.50 -8.86 -5.25
CA ASN A 44 0.55 -9.73 -4.07
C ASN A 44 1.89 -9.65 -3.31
N THR A 45 2.37 -8.42 -3.07
CA THR A 45 3.72 -8.16 -2.55
C THR A 45 3.67 -7.48 -1.20
N GLN A 46 4.58 -7.85 -0.31
CA GLN A 46 4.71 -7.26 1.02
C GLN A 46 6.00 -6.45 1.13
N ILE A 47 5.90 -5.19 1.55
CA ILE A 47 7.05 -4.33 1.86
C ILE A 47 6.93 -3.95 3.34
N THR A 48 7.85 -4.42 4.17
CA THR A 48 7.73 -4.31 5.62
C THR A 48 9.00 -3.79 6.27
N ALA A 49 8.88 -2.80 7.15
CA ALA A 49 9.98 -2.22 7.90
C ALA A 49 9.67 -2.26 9.40
N ASN A 50 9.72 -3.45 10.00
CA ASN A 50 9.12 -3.70 11.31
C ASN A 50 10.15 -3.68 12.46
N ALA A 51 9.67 -3.45 13.67
CA ALA A 51 10.45 -3.57 14.90
C ALA A 51 9.67 -4.32 16.00
N HIS A 52 10.40 -4.95 16.93
CA HIS A 52 9.80 -5.55 18.12
C HIS A 52 9.71 -4.52 19.27
N GLY A 53 10.85 -4.10 19.83
CA GLY A 53 10.86 -3.15 20.96
C GLY A 53 11.03 -1.67 20.58
N GLY A 54 11.83 -1.38 19.55
CA GLY A 54 12.10 0.00 19.10
C GLY A 54 11.00 0.57 18.21
N THR A 55 11.22 1.75 17.65
CA THR A 55 10.30 2.34 16.67
C THR A 55 10.29 1.53 15.37
N GLY A 56 9.13 1.42 14.70
CA GLY A 56 9.04 0.90 13.35
C GLY A 56 9.94 1.66 12.37
N GLY A 57 10.20 1.07 11.21
CA GLY A 57 11.12 1.61 10.23
C GLY A 57 10.52 2.75 9.39
N ASN A 58 11.25 3.17 8.36
CA ASN A 58 10.72 4.14 7.40
C ASN A 58 10.70 3.54 6.00
N ILE A 59 9.56 3.62 5.33
CA ILE A 59 9.41 3.20 3.94
C ILE A 59 9.13 4.45 3.11
N SER A 60 9.99 4.72 2.13
CA SER A 60 9.83 5.80 1.16
C SER A 60 9.73 5.21 -0.24
N ILE A 61 8.61 5.42 -0.90
CA ILE A 61 8.37 5.02 -2.29
C ILE A 61 8.12 6.29 -3.09
N ILE A 62 9.05 6.61 -3.99
CA ILE A 62 8.96 7.78 -4.87
C ILE A 62 8.91 7.23 -6.28
N SER A 63 7.82 7.51 -7.00
CA SER A 63 7.67 7.04 -8.38
C SER A 63 6.69 7.91 -9.15
N GLU A 64 6.87 7.98 -10.47
CA GLU A 64 5.87 8.61 -11.33
C GLU A 64 4.59 7.78 -11.35
N HIS A 65 4.72 6.46 -11.38
CA HIS A 65 3.59 5.53 -11.43
C HIS A 65 3.68 4.47 -10.33
N TYR A 66 2.75 4.51 -9.37
CA TYR A 66 2.62 3.50 -8.31
C TYR A 66 1.34 2.68 -8.49
N ILE A 67 1.49 1.39 -8.81
CA ILE A 67 0.36 0.46 -9.00
C ILE A 67 0.51 -0.68 -8.01
N ARG A 68 -0.53 -0.94 -7.22
CA ARG A 68 -0.57 -2.08 -6.31
C ARG A 68 -1.85 -2.89 -6.46
N SER A 69 -1.71 -4.22 -6.36
CA SER A 69 -2.85 -5.11 -6.19
C SER A 69 -3.46 -4.96 -4.79
N ALA A 70 -4.72 -5.34 -4.62
CA ALA A 70 -5.39 -5.33 -3.32
C ALA A 70 -4.71 -6.23 -2.26
N GLY A 71 -3.99 -7.27 -2.70
CA GLY A 71 -3.22 -8.15 -1.82
C GLY A 71 -1.85 -7.60 -1.41
N SER A 72 -1.43 -6.45 -1.96
CA SER A 72 -0.12 -5.87 -1.67
C SER A 72 -0.16 -4.97 -0.43
N VAL A 73 0.81 -5.16 0.46
CA VAL A 73 0.89 -4.49 1.76
C VAL A 73 2.20 -3.72 1.89
N VAL A 74 2.12 -2.49 2.41
CA VAL A 74 3.27 -1.69 2.82
C VAL A 74 3.07 -1.32 4.29
N ASN A 75 3.99 -1.71 5.17
CA ASN A 75 3.82 -1.57 6.61
C ASN A 75 5.14 -1.29 7.32
N ALA A 76 5.16 -0.36 8.26
CA ALA A 76 6.35 -0.01 9.03
C ALA A 76 6.05 -0.05 10.53
N SER A 77 5.41 -1.12 11.01
CA SER A 77 4.89 -1.16 12.39
C SER A 77 5.94 -1.54 13.44
N SER A 78 5.59 -1.30 14.71
CA SER A 78 6.28 -1.88 15.85
C SER A 78 5.32 -2.65 16.76
N GLU A 79 5.80 -3.73 17.37
CA GLU A 79 4.97 -4.56 18.26
C GLU A 79 4.83 -3.95 19.66
N LEU A 80 5.92 -3.51 20.28
CA LEU A 80 5.95 -2.92 21.62
C LEU A 80 6.35 -1.44 21.60
N GLY A 81 6.92 -0.97 20.49
CA GLY A 81 7.35 0.41 20.32
C GLY A 81 6.32 1.27 19.60
N ILE A 82 6.79 2.33 18.97
CA ILE A 82 5.97 3.25 18.18
C ILE A 82 6.01 2.83 16.72
N ASP A 83 4.89 2.89 16.01
CA ASP A 83 4.87 2.67 14.56
C ASP A 83 5.77 3.66 13.82
N GLY A 84 6.41 3.15 12.78
CA GLY A 84 7.22 3.92 11.85
C GLY A 84 6.40 4.67 10.81
N SER A 85 7.05 5.07 9.72
CA SER A 85 6.41 5.87 8.68
C SER A 85 6.40 5.17 7.33
N VAL A 86 5.30 5.36 6.60
CA VAL A 86 5.18 4.97 5.20
C VAL A 86 4.86 6.23 4.42
N TYR A 87 5.75 6.59 3.49
CA TYR A 87 5.60 7.71 2.58
C TYR A 87 5.59 7.19 1.16
N ILE A 88 4.50 7.46 0.44
CA ILE A 88 4.37 7.12 -0.97
C ILE A 88 4.08 8.43 -1.70
N ALA A 89 4.89 8.72 -2.72
CA ALA A 89 4.74 9.88 -3.57
C ALA A 89 4.62 9.40 -5.01
N SER A 90 3.39 9.44 -5.52
CA SER A 90 3.08 9.24 -6.94
C SER A 90 1.88 10.09 -7.34
N PRO A 91 1.95 10.82 -8.47
CA PRO A 91 0.81 11.53 -9.03
C PRO A 91 -0.45 10.67 -9.20
N ASP A 92 -0.28 9.36 -9.45
CA ASP A 92 -1.38 8.43 -9.73
C ASP A 92 -2.03 7.84 -8.46
N GLU A 93 -1.37 7.88 -7.30
CA GLU A 93 -1.90 7.30 -6.05
C GLU A 93 -3.19 8.01 -5.59
N ASP A 94 -3.31 9.30 -5.93
CA ASP A 94 -4.50 10.12 -5.67
C ASP A 94 -5.75 9.59 -6.41
N ALA A 95 -5.57 8.83 -7.51
CA ALA A 95 -6.67 8.25 -8.28
C ALA A 95 -7.25 6.97 -7.67
N THR A 96 -6.45 6.16 -6.97
CA THR A 96 -6.93 4.91 -6.34
C THR A 96 -7.76 5.15 -5.09
N SER A 97 -7.51 6.24 -4.36
CA SER A 97 -8.38 6.69 -3.27
C SER A 97 -9.80 7.04 -3.75
N GLY A 98 -9.94 7.47 -5.01
CA GLY A 98 -11.23 7.73 -5.65
C GLY A 98 -11.99 6.48 -6.12
N ILE A 99 -11.33 5.35 -6.32
CA ILE A 99 -11.96 4.11 -6.82
C ILE A 99 -12.59 3.29 -5.69
N THR A 100 -12.04 3.35 -4.48
CA THR A 100 -12.67 2.74 -3.29
C THR A 100 -14.06 3.34 -3.02
N VAL A 101 -14.25 4.63 -3.31
CA VAL A 101 -15.55 5.32 -3.11
C VAL A 101 -16.54 5.08 -4.25
N LEU A 102 -16.08 4.63 -5.43
CA LEU A 102 -16.94 4.34 -6.57
C LEU A 102 -17.50 2.90 -6.57
N SER A 103 -16.89 1.98 -5.83
CA SER A 103 -17.42 0.62 -5.69
C SER A 103 -18.59 0.50 -4.70
N ASP A 104 -18.73 1.44 -3.77
CA ASP A 104 -19.78 1.39 -2.72
C ASP A 104 -21.03 2.21 -3.06
N ASN A 105 -21.06 2.93 -4.18
CA ASN A 105 -22.17 3.81 -4.57
C ASN A 105 -22.70 3.55 -5.98
N PHE A 106 -22.85 2.27 -6.37
CA PHE A 106 -23.85 1.92 -7.38
C PHE A 106 -25.17 1.59 -6.65
N PRO A 107 -26.09 2.57 -6.43
CA PRO A 107 -27.46 2.21 -6.12
C PRO A 107 -27.98 1.41 -7.32
N ASP A 108 -28.35 0.17 -7.05
CA ASP A 108 -28.92 -0.77 -8.00
C ASP A 108 -30.16 -0.15 -8.69
N MET A 109 -29.96 0.53 -9.82
CA MET A 109 -31.01 1.12 -10.63
C MET A 109 -31.68 0.06 -11.52
N ARG A 110 -32.04 -1.10 -10.94
CA ARG A 110 -32.75 -2.18 -11.64
C ARG A 110 -34.06 -2.66 -11.01
N GLN A 111 -34.61 -1.98 -10.01
CA GLN A 111 -35.95 -2.36 -9.51
C GLN A 111 -36.88 -1.16 -9.24
N LYS A 112 -37.44 -0.59 -10.31
CA LYS A 112 -38.87 -0.20 -10.33
C LYS A 112 -39.36 0.18 -11.72
N ALA A 113 -39.48 -0.83 -12.58
CA ALA A 113 -40.48 -0.81 -13.63
C ALA A 113 -41.52 -1.89 -13.28
N ILE A 114 -42.79 -1.59 -13.56
CA ILE A 114 -44.00 -2.43 -13.38
C ILE A 114 -44.74 -2.19 -12.05
N MET A 115 -45.66 -1.22 -12.06
CA MET A 115 -47.10 -1.51 -11.88
C MET A 115 -47.91 -0.21 -12.06
N ARG A 116 -48.26 0.08 -13.32
CA ARG A 116 -49.45 0.88 -13.66
C ARG A 116 -50.59 -0.10 -13.89
N LYS A 117 -51.57 -0.16 -12.98
CA LYS A 117 -52.96 -0.52 -13.32
C LYS A 117 -53.94 -0.12 -12.21
N LEU A 118 -54.66 0.95 -12.52
CA LEU A 118 -56.10 1.14 -12.36
C LEU A 118 -56.90 -0.05 -11.80
N SER A 119 -57.66 0.17 -10.72
CA SER A 119 -59.04 -0.32 -10.57
C SER A 119 -59.76 0.37 -9.40
N ALA A 120 -60.88 1.01 -9.73
CA ALA A 120 -62.09 1.34 -8.95
C ALA A 120 -61.93 1.94 -7.53
#